data_AF-A0A3B8YW71-F1
#
_entry.id   AF-A0A3B8YW71-F1
#
_cell.length_a   1.000
_cell.length_b   1.000
_cell.length_c   1.000
_cell.angle_alpha   90.00
_cell.angle_beta   90.00
_cell.angle_gamma   90.00
#
_symmetry.space_group_name_H-M   'P 1'
#
loop_
_entity.id
_entity.type
_entity.pdbx_description
1 polymer ?
#
loop_
_entity_poly.entity_id
_entity_poly.type
_entity_poly.pdbx_seq_one_letter_code
_entity_poly.pdbx_strand_id
1 'polypeptide(L)'
;QGIIDVELQDSDTPLKIGNRHDLFVDFLGRLDDVAIFNGGLSADQVAAIKDGDFSEFGIGSSGFAITDITYIENYRDSGDPAVSLTFNSRPGKEYAIDFSTNLNAEGQPGGWAELQDGIVADDSTTIFVDTIVAGNTPALFYRVREN
;
A
#
# COMPACT_ATOMS: atom_id res chain seq x y z
N GLN A 1 -9.07 34.15 0.13
CA GLN A 1 -7.78 33.62 -0.34
C GLN A 1 -6.76 34.71 -0.08
N GLY A 2 -5.78 34.46 0.80
CA GLY A 2 -4.66 35.39 0.98
C GLY A 2 -3.61 35.06 -0.07
N ILE A 3 -3.22 36.04 -0.87
CA ILE A 3 -2.08 35.91 -1.78
C ILE A 3 -0.86 36.42 -1.01
N ILE A 4 0.20 35.62 -0.96
CA ILE A 4 1.49 36.04 -0.43
C ILE A 4 2.32 36.50 -1.62
N ASP A 5 2.43 37.81 -1.81
CA ASP A 5 3.30 38.45 -2.82
C ASP A 5 4.71 38.68 -2.25
N VAL A 6 5.32 37.62 -1.71
CA VAL A 6 6.72 37.67 -1.26
C VAL A 6 7.58 36.97 -2.29
N GLU A 7 8.56 37.68 -2.82
CA GLU A 7 9.61 37.09 -3.64
C GLU A 7 10.33 36.04 -2.79
N LEU A 8 10.29 34.78 -3.22
CA LEU A 8 10.98 33.69 -2.54
C LEU A 8 12.49 33.93 -2.68
N GLN A 9 13.08 34.59 -1.69
CA GLN A 9 14.52 34.73 -1.59
C GLN A 9 15.13 33.36 -1.32
N ASP A 10 15.72 32.77 -2.35
CA ASP A 10 16.58 31.60 -2.18
C ASP A 10 17.91 32.06 -1.56
N SER A 11 18.07 31.79 -0.27
CA SER A 11 19.24 32.17 0.52
C SER A 11 20.15 30.99 0.81
N ASP A 12 19.97 29.86 0.10
CA ASP A 12 20.57 28.55 0.42
C ASP A 12 20.28 28.08 1.86
N THR A 13 19.27 28.68 2.52
CA THR A 13 18.89 28.29 3.88
C THR A 13 17.86 27.17 3.85
N PRO A 14 17.94 26.18 4.77
CA PRO A 14 16.96 25.11 4.85
C PRO A 14 15.53 25.65 5.08
N LEU A 15 14.55 25.10 4.36
CA LEU A 15 13.14 25.36 4.61
C LEU A 15 12.77 24.96 6.05
N LYS A 16 12.20 25.90 6.80
CA LYS A 16 11.67 25.66 8.14
C LYS A 16 10.16 25.79 8.12
N ILE A 17 9.46 24.76 8.62
CA ILE A 17 8.01 24.78 8.81
C ILE A 17 7.74 25.07 10.30
N GLY A 18 6.85 26.02 10.59
CA GLY A 18 6.55 26.40 11.97
C GLY A 18 7.54 27.38 12.60
N ASN A 19 8.40 28.04 11.82
CA ASN A 19 9.31 29.09 12.29
C ASN A 19 9.03 30.40 11.55
N ARG A 20 9.10 31.53 12.27
CA ARG A 20 9.05 32.88 11.68
C ARG A 20 10.47 33.32 11.27
N HIS A 21 10.57 33.93 10.08
CA HIS A 21 11.84 34.34 9.45
C HIS A 21 12.67 35.35 10.28
N ASP A 22 12.09 36.01 11.30
CA ASP A 22 12.73 36.99 12.20
C ASP A 22 13.26 36.39 13.52
N LEU A 23 13.51 35.07 13.54
CA LEU A 23 14.51 34.39 14.39
C LEU A 23 14.27 34.20 15.91
N PHE A 24 13.06 34.37 16.48
CA PHE A 24 12.92 34.14 17.94
C PHE A 24 11.64 33.46 18.45
N VAL A 25 10.72 33.02 17.59
CA VAL A 25 9.53 32.29 18.07
C VAL A 25 9.22 31.11 17.15
N ASP A 26 9.54 29.91 17.61
CA ASP A 26 8.98 28.70 17.03
C ASP A 26 7.49 28.61 17.37
N PHE A 27 6.70 28.11 16.43
CA PHE A 27 5.32 27.76 16.71
C PHE A 27 5.30 26.69 17.80
N LEU A 28 4.81 27.05 19.00
CA LEU A 28 4.72 26.16 20.16
C LEU A 28 3.62 25.10 20.01
N GLY A 29 2.76 25.24 19.00
CA GLY A 29 1.70 24.28 18.69
C GLY A 29 2.27 23.02 18.04
N ARG A 30 1.66 21.89 18.34
CA ARG A 30 1.95 20.65 17.63
C ARG A 30 1.31 20.76 16.25
N LEU A 31 2.12 20.86 15.20
CA LEU A 31 1.66 20.48 13.86
C LEU A 31 1.35 18.99 13.95
N ASP A 32 0.08 18.63 13.84
CA ASP A 32 -0.37 17.23 13.93
C ASP A 32 -0.11 16.53 12.58
N ASP A 33 -0.55 17.17 11.48
CA ASP A 33 -0.40 16.66 10.12
C ASP A 33 0.16 17.71 9.16
N VAL A 34 1.22 17.36 8.42
CA VAL A 34 1.80 18.16 7.34
C VAL A 34 1.98 17.27 6.12
N ALA A 35 1.41 17.68 4.98
CA ALA A 35 1.63 17.05 3.69
C ALA A 35 2.24 18.05 2.69
N ILE A 36 3.24 17.61 1.93
CA ILE A 36 3.89 18.39 0.87
C ILE A 36 3.75 17.61 -0.43
N PHE A 37 3.22 18.26 -1.46
CA PHE A 37 3.01 17.69 -2.78
C PHE A 37 3.99 18.31 -3.77
N ASN A 38 4.52 17.50 -4.68
CA ASN A 38 5.46 17.94 -5.72
C ASN A 38 4.77 18.59 -6.95
N GLY A 39 3.46 18.82 -6.86
CA GLY A 39 2.63 19.37 -7.94
C GLY A 39 1.28 19.89 -7.43
N GLY A 40 0.52 20.49 -8.34
CA GLY A 40 -0.84 20.94 -8.04
C GLY A 40 -1.80 19.75 -7.89
N LEU A 41 -2.64 19.80 -6.87
CA LEU A 41 -3.68 18.79 -6.65
C LEU A 41 -4.88 19.02 -7.58
N SER A 42 -5.48 17.93 -8.06
CA SER A 42 -6.77 17.96 -8.76
C SER A 42 -7.92 18.28 -7.78
N ALA A 43 -9.09 18.66 -8.30
CA ALA A 43 -10.26 18.91 -7.46
C ALA A 43 -10.69 17.66 -6.68
N ASP A 44 -10.55 16.48 -7.30
CA ASP A 44 -10.90 15.19 -6.68
C ASP A 44 -9.89 14.82 -5.58
N GLN A 45 -8.59 15.04 -5.81
CA GLN A 45 -7.56 14.86 -4.79
C GLN A 45 -7.79 15.75 -3.57
N VAL A 46 -8.17 17.02 -3.80
CA VAL A 46 -8.50 17.94 -2.71
C VAL A 46 -9.73 17.47 -1.93
N ALA A 47 -10.76 16.94 -2.62
CA ALA A 47 -11.94 16.39 -1.97
C ALA A 47 -11.61 15.16 -1.11
N ALA A 48 -10.81 14.23 -1.64
CA ALA A 48 -10.36 13.04 -0.92
C ALA A 48 -9.57 13.40 0.35
N ILE A 49 -8.56 14.29 0.22
CA ILE A 49 -7.75 14.76 1.36
C ILE A 49 -8.61 15.42 2.43
N LYS A 50 -9.60 16.24 2.03
CA LYS A 50 -10.52 16.91 2.97
C LYS A 50 -11.33 15.92 3.80
N ASP A 51 -11.67 14.77 3.21
CA ASP A 51 -12.39 13.70 3.88
C ASP A 51 -11.44 12.73 4.65
N GLY A 52 -10.13 13.04 4.67
CA GLY A 52 -9.10 12.27 5.35
C GLY A 52 -8.57 11.08 4.54
N ASP A 53 -8.92 10.97 3.27
CA ASP A 53 -8.42 9.95 2.36
C ASP A 53 -7.12 10.42 1.67
N PHE A 54 -6.01 9.82 2.09
CA PHE A 54 -4.70 10.04 1.48
C PHE A 54 -4.21 8.79 0.72
N SER A 55 -5.11 7.85 0.40
CA SER A 55 -4.75 6.57 -0.21
C SER A 55 -4.04 6.70 -1.55
N GLU A 56 -4.38 7.75 -2.32
CA GLU A 56 -3.72 8.13 -3.56
C GLU A 56 -2.24 8.53 -3.37
N PHE A 57 -1.88 8.94 -2.15
CA PHE A 57 -0.51 9.25 -1.72
C PHE A 57 0.13 8.12 -0.90
N GLY A 58 -0.55 6.97 -0.78
CA GLY A 58 -0.08 5.83 -0.01
C GLY A 58 -0.08 6.03 1.51
N ILE A 59 -0.81 7.04 2.00
CA ILE A 59 -0.99 7.30 3.42
C ILE A 59 -2.43 6.92 3.78
N GLY A 60 -2.63 6.15 4.84
CA GLY A 60 -3.98 5.90 5.36
C GLY A 60 -4.94 5.11 4.46
N SER A 61 -4.51 4.49 3.35
CA SER A 61 -5.34 3.47 2.70
C SER A 61 -5.65 2.40 3.75
N SER A 62 -6.89 1.90 3.82
CA SER A 62 -7.19 0.64 4.51
C SER A 62 -6.03 -0.31 4.21
N GLY A 63 -5.21 -0.63 5.23
CA GLY A 63 -3.82 -1.05 5.01
C GLY A 63 -3.73 -2.12 3.94
N PHE A 64 -2.75 -2.03 3.04
CA PHE A 64 -2.47 -3.09 2.07
C PHE A 64 -2.46 -4.44 2.79
N ALA A 65 -3.49 -5.23 2.54
CA ALA A 65 -3.82 -6.41 3.32
C ALA A 65 -4.61 -7.41 2.47
N ILE A 66 -4.43 -8.68 2.81
CA ILE A 66 -5.37 -9.72 2.42
C ILE A 66 -6.63 -9.50 3.27
N THR A 67 -7.74 -9.18 2.60
CA THR A 67 -9.02 -8.88 3.23
C THR A 67 -9.93 -10.10 3.34
N ASP A 68 -9.71 -11.12 2.49
CA ASP A 68 -10.40 -12.40 2.60
C ASP A 68 -9.50 -13.56 2.13
N ILE A 69 -9.65 -14.71 2.77
CA ILE A 69 -8.98 -15.96 2.39
C ILE A 69 -9.95 -17.13 2.53
N THR A 70 -10.13 -17.88 1.45
CA THR A 70 -11.04 -19.02 1.40
C THR A 70 -10.32 -20.27 0.89
N TYR A 71 -10.33 -21.34 1.70
CA TYR A 71 -9.94 -22.68 1.24
C TYR A 71 -11.10 -23.33 0.50
N ILE A 72 -10.83 -23.91 -0.67
CA ILE A 72 -11.79 -24.53 -1.56
C ILE A 72 -11.39 -25.99 -1.71
N GLU A 73 -12.19 -26.93 -1.21
CA GLU A 73 -11.87 -28.36 -1.27
C GLU A 73 -11.89 -28.92 -2.70
N ASN A 74 -12.82 -28.46 -3.53
CA ASN A 74 -13.02 -28.93 -4.90
C ASN A 74 -13.15 -27.72 -5.82
N TYR A 75 -12.06 -27.34 -6.48
CA TYR A 75 -12.03 -26.16 -7.34
C TYR A 75 -12.40 -26.50 -8.79
N ARG A 76 -13.50 -25.92 -9.27
CA ARG A 76 -14.00 -26.10 -10.65
C ARG A 76 -14.06 -27.58 -11.07
N ASP A 77 -13.75 -27.87 -12.33
CA ASP A 77 -13.82 -29.21 -12.91
C ASP A 77 -12.60 -30.10 -12.57
N SER A 78 -11.53 -29.56 -11.97
CA SER A 78 -10.38 -30.39 -11.58
C SER A 78 -10.69 -31.25 -10.36
N GLY A 79 -11.54 -30.77 -9.46
CA GLY A 79 -11.80 -31.42 -8.16
C GLY A 79 -10.63 -31.30 -7.19
N ASP A 80 -9.54 -30.64 -7.58
CA ASP A 80 -8.38 -30.40 -6.74
C ASP A 80 -8.65 -29.22 -5.78
N PRO A 81 -8.02 -29.20 -4.60
CA PRO A 81 -8.15 -28.10 -3.67
C PRO A 81 -7.49 -26.81 -4.18
N ALA A 82 -8.02 -25.66 -3.76
CA ALA A 82 -7.50 -24.33 -4.08
C ALA A 82 -7.59 -23.38 -2.87
N VAL A 83 -6.86 -22.27 -2.92
CA VAL A 83 -7.02 -21.15 -1.98
C VAL A 83 -7.29 -19.87 -2.76
N SER A 84 -8.39 -19.19 -2.44
CA SER A 84 -8.70 -17.86 -2.97
C SER A 84 -8.24 -16.79 -1.99
N LEU A 85 -7.48 -15.82 -2.47
CA LEU A 85 -7.02 -14.64 -1.75
C LEU A 85 -7.70 -13.40 -2.34
N THR A 86 -8.30 -12.58 -1.50
CA THR A 86 -8.78 -11.24 -1.87
C THR A 86 -7.95 -10.21 -1.14
N PHE A 87 -7.43 -9.21 -1.83
CA PHE A 87 -6.66 -8.12 -1.24
C PHE A 87 -7.00 -6.78 -1.88
N ASN A 88 -6.85 -5.70 -1.12
CA ASN A 88 -6.96 -4.36 -1.68
C ASN A 88 -5.76 -4.06 -2.59
N SER A 89 -6.03 -3.55 -3.77
CA SER A 89 -5.05 -3.29 -4.83
C SER A 89 -5.24 -1.89 -5.41
N ARG A 90 -4.37 -1.51 -6.34
CA ARG A 90 -4.49 -0.27 -7.11
C ARG A 90 -4.50 -0.60 -8.60
N PRO A 91 -5.47 -0.10 -9.37
CA PRO A 91 -5.51 -0.33 -10.81
C PRO A 91 -4.16 0.03 -11.49
N GLY A 92 -3.67 -0.87 -12.34
CA GLY A 92 -2.41 -0.73 -13.07
C GLY A 92 -1.14 -1.00 -12.25
N LYS A 93 -1.25 -1.32 -10.94
CA LYS A 93 -0.11 -1.78 -10.14
C LYS A 93 0.08 -3.29 -10.26
N GLU A 94 1.32 -3.72 -10.14
CA GLU A 94 1.71 -5.12 -10.22
C GLU A 94 1.98 -5.66 -8.80
N TYR A 95 1.54 -6.89 -8.57
CA TYR A 95 1.62 -7.56 -7.28
C TYR A 95 2.22 -8.95 -7.42
N ALA A 96 2.94 -9.36 -6.38
CA ALA A 96 3.46 -10.71 -6.22
C ALA A 96 2.81 -11.43 -5.04
N ILE A 97 2.62 -12.74 -5.16
CA ILE A 97 2.14 -13.66 -4.14
C ILE A 97 3.28 -14.60 -3.79
N ASP A 98 3.62 -14.66 -2.50
CA ASP A 98 4.54 -15.67 -1.97
C ASP A 98 3.80 -16.57 -0.97
N PHE A 99 4.28 -17.80 -0.84
CA PHE A 99 3.79 -18.76 0.14
C PHE A 99 4.90 -19.25 1.07
N SER A 100 4.51 -19.76 2.23
CA SER A 100 5.38 -20.47 3.16
C SER A 100 4.60 -21.58 3.86
N THR A 101 5.27 -22.61 4.35
CA THR A 101 4.65 -23.69 5.12
C THR A 101 4.93 -23.61 6.63
N ASN A 102 5.85 -22.73 7.04
CA ASN A 102 6.23 -22.59 8.45
C ASN A 102 6.73 -21.18 8.86
N LEU A 103 6.60 -20.18 8.00
CA LEU A 103 7.06 -18.78 8.19
C LEU A 103 8.58 -18.61 8.35
N ASN A 104 9.39 -19.60 7.99
CA ASN A 104 10.84 -19.44 7.98
C ASN A 104 11.30 -18.41 6.93
N ALA A 105 12.52 -17.92 7.10
CA ALA A 105 13.16 -17.04 6.13
C ALA A 105 13.34 -17.73 4.76
N GLU A 106 13.38 -16.93 3.70
CA GLU A 106 13.66 -17.39 2.34
C GLU A 106 14.95 -18.22 2.28
N GLY A 107 14.94 -19.26 1.44
CA GLY A 107 16.05 -20.22 1.29
C GLY A 107 16.17 -21.25 2.41
N GLN A 108 15.37 -21.15 3.49
CA GLN A 108 15.25 -22.20 4.50
C GLN A 108 14.14 -23.19 4.15
N PRO A 109 14.23 -24.46 4.61
CA PRO A 109 13.13 -25.42 4.43
C PRO A 109 11.79 -24.90 4.95
N GLY A 110 10.79 -24.88 4.07
CA GLY A 110 9.44 -24.35 4.34
C GLY A 110 9.34 -22.83 4.42
N GLY A 111 10.44 -22.11 4.19
CA GLY A 111 10.47 -20.65 4.15
C GLY A 111 9.72 -20.07 2.96
N TRP A 112 9.74 -18.75 2.87
CA TRP A 112 9.05 -18.03 1.79
C TRP A 112 9.58 -18.43 0.41
N ALA A 113 8.66 -18.73 -0.50
CA ALA A 113 8.90 -18.98 -1.91
C ALA A 113 7.84 -18.25 -2.74
N GLU A 114 8.25 -17.78 -3.91
CA GLU A 114 7.37 -17.10 -4.85
C GLU A 114 6.36 -18.09 -5.46
N LEU A 115 5.12 -17.64 -5.58
CA LEU A 115 4.04 -18.37 -6.27
C LEU A 115 3.69 -17.72 -7.61
N GLN A 116 3.67 -16.39 -7.65
CA GLN A 116 3.36 -15.59 -8.84
C GLN A 116 3.89 -14.16 -8.63
N ASP A 117 4.56 -13.56 -9.62
CA ASP A 117 5.19 -12.24 -9.50
C ASP A 117 4.58 -11.14 -10.38
N GLY A 118 3.69 -11.50 -11.31
CA GLY A 118 3.18 -10.58 -12.35
C GLY A 118 1.68 -10.32 -12.36
N ILE A 119 1.05 -10.12 -11.19
CA ILE A 119 -0.39 -9.84 -11.11
C ILE A 119 -0.64 -8.35 -11.28
N VAL A 120 -0.98 -7.92 -12.49
CA VAL A 120 -1.44 -6.54 -12.73
C VAL A 120 -2.89 -6.41 -12.26
N ALA A 121 -3.15 -5.51 -11.33
CA ALA A 121 -4.49 -5.26 -10.81
C ALA A 121 -5.32 -4.41 -11.79
N ASP A 122 -6.53 -4.86 -12.10
CA ASP A 122 -7.46 -4.10 -12.95
C ASP A 122 -8.34 -3.13 -12.14
N ASP A 123 -8.51 -3.39 -10.84
CA ASP A 123 -9.36 -2.63 -9.92
C ASP A 123 -8.65 -2.39 -8.58
N SER A 124 -9.34 -1.67 -7.71
CA SER A 124 -9.08 -1.44 -6.29
C SER A 124 -9.11 -2.72 -5.42
N THR A 125 -9.57 -3.84 -5.96
CA THR A 125 -9.54 -5.16 -5.30
C THR A 125 -9.08 -6.21 -6.30
N THR A 126 -8.20 -7.09 -5.86
CA THR A 126 -7.69 -8.20 -6.67
C THR A 126 -8.02 -9.53 -6.00
N ILE A 127 -8.45 -10.50 -6.81
CA ILE A 127 -8.67 -11.87 -6.38
C ILE A 127 -7.65 -12.75 -7.09
N PHE A 128 -6.87 -13.49 -6.30
CA PHE A 128 -5.93 -14.50 -6.80
C PHE A 128 -6.35 -15.88 -6.31
N VAL A 129 -6.20 -16.91 -7.17
CA VAL A 129 -6.53 -18.29 -6.82
C VAL A 129 -5.30 -19.16 -6.96
N ASP A 130 -4.77 -19.61 -5.83
CA ASP A 130 -3.71 -20.62 -5.75
C ASP A 130 -4.29 -22.00 -6.03
N THR A 131 -3.82 -22.62 -7.10
CA THR A 131 -4.14 -24.00 -7.52
C THR A 131 -2.89 -24.88 -7.58
N ILE A 132 -1.73 -24.37 -7.12
CA ILE A 132 -0.43 -25.00 -7.30
C ILE A 132 0.00 -25.68 -6.00
N VAL A 133 -0.05 -24.95 -4.88
CA VAL A 133 0.41 -25.45 -3.57
C VAL A 133 -0.74 -25.76 -2.62
N ALA A 134 -1.95 -25.30 -2.94
CA ALA A 134 -3.16 -25.61 -2.20
C ALA A 134 -3.35 -27.13 -2.00
N GLY A 135 -3.58 -27.56 -0.76
CA GLY A 135 -3.82 -28.96 -0.40
C GLY A 135 -2.58 -29.87 -0.31
N ASN A 136 -1.39 -29.39 -0.70
CA ASN A 136 -0.15 -30.19 -0.66
C ASN A 136 0.54 -30.19 0.71
N THR A 137 0.03 -29.43 1.68
CA THR A 137 0.68 -29.21 2.98
C THR A 137 -0.37 -28.96 4.08
N PRO A 138 -0.11 -29.37 5.34
CA PRO A 138 -1.02 -29.15 6.47
C PRO A 138 -1.25 -27.68 6.81
N ALA A 139 -0.30 -26.80 6.47
CA ALA A 139 -0.37 -25.37 6.71
C ALA A 139 0.22 -24.60 5.53
N LEU A 140 -0.47 -23.53 5.14
CA LEU A 140 -0.05 -22.57 4.12
C LEU A 140 -0.22 -21.16 4.67
N PHE A 141 0.82 -20.37 4.48
CA PHE A 141 0.85 -18.95 4.80
C PHE A 141 1.10 -18.18 3.52
N TYR A 142 0.39 -17.07 3.33
CA TYR A 142 0.51 -16.22 2.16
C TYR A 142 0.94 -14.82 2.56
N ARG A 143 1.66 -14.15 1.66
CA ARG A 143 1.83 -12.70 1.69
C ARG A 143 1.67 -12.15 0.28
N VAL A 144 1.20 -10.91 0.18
CA VAL A 144 1.15 -10.14 -1.06
C VAL A 144 2.18 -9.03 -0.97
N ARG A 145 2.87 -8.74 -2.06
CA ARG A 145 3.79 -7.60 -2.21
C ARG A 145 3.33 -6.74 -3.38
N GLU A 146 3.40 -5.42 -3.25
CA GLU A 146 3.33 -4.49 -4.40
C GLU A 146 4.75 -4.36 -4.97
N ASN A 147 4.91 -4.47 -6.30
CA ASN A 147 6.19 -4.34 -7.00
C ASN A 147 6.49 -2.90 -7.43
#